data_AF-A0A0M8YC33-F1
#
_entry.id   AF-A0A0M8YC33-F1
#
_cell.length_a   1.000
_cell.length_b   1.000
_cell.length_c   1.000
_cell.angle_alpha   90.00
_cell.angle_beta   90.00
_cell.angle_gamma   90.00
#
_symmetry.space_group_name_H-M   'P 1'
#
loop_
_entity.id
_entity.type
_entity.pdbx_description
1 polymer ?
#
loop_
_entity_poly.entity_id
_entity_poly.type
_entity_poly.pdbx_seq_one_letter_code
_entity_poly.pdbx_strand_id
1 'polypeptide(L)'
;MNRTIGRALALALDLGHPRTGSEHLLAALAAGPLADRTVTGGPSTGENTASAPPARPTAADVLRRHGATPTAIRDAAHLAAPLGAGGAADRAVLAPIGVDLDRLLGRSAPALDRPPGREPLLPFGAAKARRRCARLTPPLGLDAQAAYSASLRLALARREREHRPEHLALALTALDPGVAWVLKTAHVDREALLADLAETFPPPRRNPLLTVERALGHRVRHRDLVRRYQRTTGRAVTSADALPALIRG
;
A
#
# COMPACT_ATOMS: atom_id res chain seq x y z
N MET A 1 -0.49 11.42 13.08
CA MET A 1 -0.16 10.80 11.78
C MET A 1 -0.28 9.29 11.94
N ASN A 2 -0.75 8.53 10.94
CA ASN A 2 -0.91 7.07 11.08
C ASN A 2 0.46 6.42 11.38
N ARG A 3 0.54 5.50 12.36
CA ARG A 3 1.79 4.82 12.77
C ARG A 3 2.49 4.12 11.60
N THR A 4 1.75 3.62 10.60
CA THR A 4 2.34 3.02 9.40
C THR A 4 3.04 4.06 8.52
N ILE A 5 2.46 5.26 8.37
CA ILE A 5 3.08 6.34 7.58
C ILE A 5 4.36 6.84 8.25
N GLY A 6 4.34 7.01 9.58
CA GLY A 6 5.54 7.42 10.33
C GLY A 6 6.71 6.44 10.14
N ARG A 7 6.42 5.14 10.20
CA ARG A 7 7.42 4.08 9.96
C ARG A 7 7.90 4.01 8.52
N ALA A 8 7.02 4.22 7.55
CA ALA A 8 7.41 4.27 6.15
C ALA A 8 8.35 5.46 5.86
N LEU A 9 8.10 6.62 6.47
CA LEU A 9 8.99 7.79 6.37
C LEU A 9 10.36 7.52 6.99
N ALA A 10 10.39 6.94 8.19
CA ALA A 10 11.64 6.55 8.84
C ALA A 10 12.43 5.57 7.97
N LEU A 11 11.77 4.54 7.44
CA LEU A 11 12.41 3.57 6.54
C LEU A 11 12.95 4.25 5.27
N ALA A 12 12.21 5.17 4.66
CA ALA A 12 12.71 5.89 3.48
C ALA A 12 13.95 6.74 3.80
N LEU A 13 14.02 7.37 4.98
CA LEU A 13 15.21 8.09 5.45
C LEU A 13 16.38 7.13 5.66
N ASP A 14 16.16 6.02 6.36
CA ASP A 14 17.20 5.04 6.68
C ASP A 14 17.81 4.43 5.40
N LEU A 15 17.00 4.26 4.35
CA LEU A 15 17.45 3.78 3.05
C LEU A 15 18.08 4.87 2.16
N GLY A 16 18.10 6.13 2.60
CA GLY A 16 18.57 7.27 1.80
C GLY A 16 17.70 7.55 0.56
N HIS A 17 16.46 7.07 0.55
CA HIS A 17 15.56 7.25 -0.57
C HIS A 17 15.01 8.68 -0.60
N PRO A 18 14.99 9.35 -1.78
CA PRO A 18 14.59 10.75 -1.89
C PRO A 18 13.10 10.99 -1.63
N ARG A 19 12.30 9.91 -1.53
CA ARG A 19 10.86 9.94 -1.29
C ARG A 19 10.38 8.66 -0.61
N THR A 20 9.24 8.74 0.07
CA THR A 20 8.53 7.57 0.61
C THR A 20 7.56 7.03 -0.45
N GLY A 21 7.95 5.95 -1.14
CA GLY A 21 7.10 5.19 -2.08
C GLY A 21 6.20 4.12 -1.43
N SER A 22 5.41 3.43 -2.26
CA SER A 22 4.48 2.37 -1.84
C SER A 22 5.18 1.17 -1.20
N GLU A 23 6.42 0.89 -1.61
CA GLU A 23 7.31 -0.12 -1.03
C GLU A 23 7.61 0.13 0.45
N HIS A 24 7.73 1.39 0.86
CA HIS A 24 7.96 1.76 2.25
C HIS A 24 6.70 1.56 3.11
N LEU A 25 5.52 1.84 2.53
CA LEU A 25 4.24 1.53 3.19
C LEU A 25 4.08 0.02 3.38
N LEU A 26 4.44 -0.77 2.36
CA LEU A 26 4.40 -2.24 2.44
C LEU A 26 5.37 -2.76 3.51
N ALA A 27 6.61 -2.27 3.54
CA ALA A 27 7.60 -2.64 4.55
C ALA A 27 7.12 -2.30 5.98
N ALA A 28 6.55 -1.12 6.16
CA ALA A 28 5.99 -0.68 7.43
C ALA A 28 4.77 -1.52 7.88
N LEU A 29 3.98 -2.03 6.94
CA LEU A 29 2.90 -2.99 7.22
C LEU A 29 3.46 -4.34 7.64
N ALA A 30 4.42 -4.88 6.90
CA ALA A 30 5.04 -6.17 7.17
C ALA A 30 5.74 -6.22 8.54
N ALA A 31 6.31 -5.09 8.99
CA ALA A 31 6.94 -4.98 10.31
C ALA A 31 5.93 -5.13 11.47
N GLY A 32 4.64 -4.81 11.23
CA GLY A 32 3.57 -4.93 12.22
C GLY A 32 3.79 -4.07 13.48
N PRO A 33 2.86 -4.08 14.45
CA PRO A 33 2.97 -3.27 15.67
C PRO A 33 4.07 -3.71 16.65
N LEU A 34 4.62 -4.92 16.49
CA LEU A 34 5.45 -5.60 17.49
C LEU A 34 6.95 -5.34 17.36
N ALA A 35 7.44 -4.81 16.23
CA ALA A 35 8.86 -4.50 16.04
C ALA A 35 9.39 -3.35 16.93
N ASP A 36 8.51 -2.63 17.63
CA ASP A 36 8.86 -1.50 18.53
C ASP A 36 9.24 -1.95 19.95
N ARG A 37 9.02 -3.22 20.33
CA ARG A 37 9.27 -3.69 21.70
C ARG A 37 10.71 -4.16 21.97
N THR A 38 11.56 -4.25 20.96
CA THR A 38 12.92 -4.81 21.10
C THR A 38 14.00 -3.80 21.47
N VAL A 39 13.68 -2.52 21.75
CA VAL A 39 14.69 -1.47 22.07
C VAL A 39 14.66 -0.98 23.53
N THR A 40 13.70 -1.38 24.36
CA THR A 40 13.73 -1.06 25.80
C THR A 40 13.55 -2.33 26.63
N GLY A 41 14.66 -3.06 26.81
CA GLY A 41 14.74 -4.16 27.75
C GLY A 41 14.71 -3.64 29.19
N GLY A 42 13.66 -4.01 29.92
CA GLY A 42 13.61 -4.03 31.38
C GLY A 42 13.05 -5.39 31.82
N PRO A 43 13.56 -6.00 32.91
CA PRO A 43 13.18 -7.36 33.27
C PRO A 43 11.75 -7.36 33.83
N SER A 44 10.82 -8.04 33.17
CA SER A 44 9.50 -8.35 33.74
C SER A 44 9.53 -9.74 34.38
N THR A 45 9.59 -9.75 35.70
CA THR A 45 9.17 -10.86 36.57
C THR A 45 7.76 -11.32 36.23
N GLY A 46 7.60 -12.64 36.09
CA GLY A 46 6.51 -13.44 36.68
C GLY A 46 5.06 -13.19 36.26
N GLU A 47 4.40 -14.29 35.89
CA GLU A 47 2.95 -14.57 36.09
C GLU A 47 1.93 -13.94 35.13
N ASN A 48 1.44 -14.74 34.18
CA ASN A 48 0.12 -15.39 34.25
C ASN A 48 -0.29 -15.90 32.85
N THR A 49 -0.14 -17.21 32.63
CA THR A 49 -0.66 -17.92 31.46
C THR A 49 -2.15 -18.21 31.65
N ALA A 50 -2.98 -17.18 31.59
CA ALA A 50 -4.37 -17.34 31.17
C ALA A 50 -4.35 -17.36 29.64
N SER A 51 -4.77 -18.48 29.04
CA SER A 51 -4.85 -18.66 27.59
C SER A 51 -5.79 -17.61 26.99
N ALA A 52 -5.22 -16.46 26.63
CA ALA A 52 -5.91 -15.42 25.89
C ALA A 52 -6.47 -16.04 24.60
N PRO A 53 -7.68 -15.66 24.15
CA PRO A 53 -8.18 -16.07 22.85
C PRO A 53 -7.11 -15.73 21.79
N PRO A 54 -6.89 -16.59 20.78
CA PRO A 54 -5.88 -16.34 19.77
C PRO A 54 -6.11 -14.94 19.20
N ALA A 55 -5.10 -14.09 19.33
CA ALA A 55 -5.15 -12.73 18.82
C ALA A 55 -5.54 -12.80 17.33
N ARG A 56 -6.51 -11.98 16.91
CA ARG A 56 -6.90 -11.95 15.49
C ARG A 56 -5.65 -11.68 14.64
N PRO A 57 -5.47 -12.43 13.53
CA PRO A 57 -4.34 -12.23 12.65
C PRO A 57 -4.28 -10.77 12.18
N THR A 58 -3.09 -10.20 12.21
CA THR A 58 -2.81 -8.87 11.69
C THR A 58 -2.42 -8.94 10.21
N ALA A 59 -2.50 -7.82 9.49
CA ALA A 59 -2.02 -7.76 8.11
C ALA A 59 -0.52 -8.16 8.00
N ALA A 60 0.27 -7.88 9.04
CA ALA A 60 1.67 -8.29 9.13
C ALA A 60 1.84 -9.80 9.23
N ASP A 61 0.94 -10.50 9.93
CA ASP A 61 0.96 -11.97 10.02
C ASP A 61 0.70 -12.61 8.66
N VAL A 62 -0.30 -12.09 7.92
CA VAL A 62 -0.60 -12.58 6.56
C VAL A 62 0.56 -12.29 5.62
N LEU A 63 1.10 -11.07 5.60
CA LEU A 63 2.26 -10.72 4.78
C LEU A 63 3.45 -11.66 5.05
N ARG A 64 3.79 -11.90 6.32
CA ARG A 64 4.89 -12.80 6.69
C ARG A 64 4.64 -14.25 6.30
N ARG A 65 3.41 -14.75 6.41
CA ARG A 65 3.05 -16.12 6.01
C ARG A 65 3.35 -16.37 4.52
N HIS A 66 3.19 -15.35 3.69
CA HIS A 66 3.49 -15.41 2.24
C HIS A 66 4.92 -15.01 1.89
N GLY A 67 5.82 -14.86 2.88
CA GLY A 67 7.21 -14.50 2.64
C GLY A 67 7.47 -13.00 2.38
N ALA A 68 6.43 -12.15 2.43
CA ALA A 68 6.57 -10.69 2.36
C ALA A 68 7.07 -10.12 3.70
N THR A 69 8.27 -10.52 4.10
CA THR A 69 8.92 -10.09 5.34
C THR A 69 9.48 -8.66 5.20
N PRO A 70 9.69 -7.94 6.31
CA PRO A 70 10.28 -6.60 6.26
C PRO A 70 11.65 -6.56 5.56
N THR A 71 12.46 -7.60 5.73
CA THR A 71 13.78 -7.73 5.10
C THR A 71 13.65 -7.94 3.59
N ALA A 72 12.84 -8.92 3.16
CA ALA A 72 12.64 -9.19 1.73
C ALA A 72 12.09 -7.96 0.97
N ILE A 73 11.14 -7.24 1.59
CA ILE A 73 10.60 -6.00 1.01
C ILE A 73 11.67 -4.90 0.97
N ARG A 74 12.52 -4.78 1.99
CA ARG A 74 13.61 -3.80 2.03
C ARG A 74 14.65 -4.09 0.96
N ASP A 75 15.04 -5.35 0.79
CA ASP A 75 16.01 -5.77 -0.23
C ASP A 75 15.47 -5.46 -1.64
N ALA A 76 14.19 -5.76 -1.89
CA ALA A 76 13.52 -5.37 -3.13
C ALA A 76 13.46 -3.83 -3.30
N ALA A 77 13.19 -3.07 -2.22
CA ALA A 77 13.16 -1.61 -2.26
C ALA A 77 14.54 -1.02 -2.62
N HIS A 78 15.63 -1.61 -2.13
CA HIS A 78 17.00 -1.23 -2.51
C HIS A 78 17.25 -1.44 -4.00
N LEU A 79 16.81 -2.56 -4.56
CA LEU A 79 16.92 -2.83 -6.01
C LEU A 79 16.09 -1.87 -6.87
N ALA A 80 15.06 -1.25 -6.28
CA ALA A 80 14.23 -0.27 -6.98
C ALA A 80 14.82 1.15 -6.99
N ALA A 81 15.89 1.40 -6.23
CA ALA A 81 16.57 2.68 -6.23
C ALA A 81 17.14 3.03 -7.64
N PRO A 82 17.30 4.33 -7.97
CA PRO A 82 16.91 5.50 -7.18
C PRO A 82 15.44 5.92 -7.39
N LEU A 83 14.75 5.34 -8.38
CA LEU A 83 13.42 5.79 -8.81
C LEU A 83 12.28 5.26 -7.93
N GLY A 84 12.57 4.27 -7.08
CA GLY A 84 11.59 3.59 -6.24
C GLY A 84 10.82 2.52 -7.01
N ALA A 85 9.96 1.77 -6.30
CA ALA A 85 9.31 0.59 -6.86
C ALA A 85 8.41 0.91 -8.07
N GLY A 86 7.75 2.06 -8.08
CA GLY A 86 6.97 2.52 -9.23
C GLY A 86 7.83 2.71 -10.48
N GLY A 87 9.01 3.33 -10.35
CA GLY A 87 9.94 3.50 -11.47
C GLY A 87 10.55 2.18 -11.93
N ALA A 88 10.83 1.25 -11.00
CA ALA A 88 11.28 -0.09 -11.33
C ALA A 88 10.20 -0.90 -12.07
N ALA A 89 8.93 -0.73 -11.71
CA ALA A 89 7.80 -1.31 -12.43
C ALA A 89 7.69 -0.73 -13.85
N ASP A 90 7.79 0.60 -14.01
CA ASP A 90 7.79 1.24 -15.33
C ASP A 90 8.97 0.73 -16.20
N ARG A 91 10.16 0.58 -15.62
CA ARG A 91 11.34 0.01 -16.29
C ARG A 91 11.07 -1.40 -16.80
N ALA A 92 10.48 -2.25 -15.96
CA ALA A 92 10.16 -3.63 -16.34
C ALA A 92 9.12 -3.71 -17.47
N VAL A 93 8.16 -2.77 -17.50
CA VAL A 93 7.12 -2.71 -18.55
C VAL A 93 7.67 -2.16 -19.88
N LEU A 94 8.59 -1.19 -19.81
CA LEU A 94 9.12 -0.50 -20.99
C LEU A 94 10.33 -1.21 -21.63
N ALA A 95 11.08 -2.02 -20.88
CA ALA A 95 12.26 -2.73 -21.39
C ALA A 95 11.96 -3.62 -22.62
N PRO A 96 10.85 -4.40 -22.69
CA PRO A 96 10.55 -5.26 -23.85
C PRO A 96 10.35 -4.51 -25.17
N ILE A 97 9.98 -3.23 -25.12
CA ILE A 97 9.81 -2.39 -26.32
C ILE A 97 11.06 -1.55 -26.63
N GLY A 98 12.20 -1.88 -26.02
CA GLY A 98 13.49 -1.23 -26.27
C GLY A 98 13.64 0.15 -25.61
N VAL A 99 12.74 0.51 -24.69
CA VAL A 99 12.79 1.80 -24.00
C VAL A 99 13.62 1.67 -22.72
N ASP A 100 14.82 2.24 -22.75
CA ASP A 100 15.71 2.34 -21.60
C ASP A 100 15.39 3.63 -20.80
N LEU A 101 14.66 3.46 -19.70
CA LEU A 101 14.29 4.56 -18.81
C LEU A 101 15.50 5.25 -18.17
N ASP A 102 16.55 4.50 -17.83
CA ASP A 102 17.74 5.07 -17.18
C ASP A 102 18.52 5.95 -18.16
N ARG A 103 18.55 5.55 -19.45
CA ARG A 103 19.10 6.36 -20.54
C ARG A 103 18.26 7.60 -20.84
N LEU A 104 16.93 7.49 -20.84
CA LEU A 104 16.02 8.60 -21.14
C LEU A 104 16.01 9.67 -20.07
N LEU A 105 16.09 9.26 -18.81
CA LEU A 105 16.07 10.15 -17.65
C LEU A 105 17.46 10.69 -17.31
N GLY A 106 18.52 10.00 -17.74
CA GLY A 106 19.89 10.33 -17.36
C GLY A 106 20.12 10.17 -15.85
N ARG A 107 21.34 10.46 -15.40
CA ARG A 107 21.74 10.33 -13.98
C ARG A 107 21.12 11.38 -13.04
N SER A 108 20.35 12.33 -13.56
CA SER A 108 19.90 13.51 -12.82
C SER A 108 18.40 13.81 -12.95
N ALA A 109 17.59 12.93 -13.55
CA ALA A 109 16.16 13.21 -13.60
C ALA A 109 15.54 13.20 -12.20
N PRO A 110 14.76 14.24 -11.84
CA PRO A 110 13.84 14.11 -10.74
C PRO A 110 12.88 12.96 -11.08
N ALA A 111 12.68 12.09 -10.09
CA ALA A 111 11.48 11.31 -9.87
C ALA A 111 10.41 11.37 -10.98
N LEU A 112 10.17 10.23 -11.67
CA LEU A 112 9.14 9.99 -12.71
C LEU A 112 7.69 10.38 -12.38
N ASP A 113 7.44 11.01 -11.23
CA ASP A 113 6.12 11.45 -10.82
C ASP A 113 5.67 12.59 -11.73
N ARG A 114 4.92 12.23 -12.77
CA ARG A 114 4.23 13.19 -13.63
C ARG A 114 3.37 14.09 -12.73
N PRO A 115 3.35 15.42 -12.93
CA PRO A 115 2.38 16.25 -12.23
C PRO A 115 0.98 15.71 -12.56
N PRO A 116 0.13 15.45 -11.55
CA PRO A 116 -1.19 14.89 -11.78
C PRO A 116 -1.99 15.85 -12.69
N GLY A 117 -2.84 15.30 -13.56
CA GLY A 117 -3.71 16.11 -14.41
C GLY A 117 -4.52 17.13 -13.59
N ARG A 118 -4.80 18.30 -14.19
CA ARG A 118 -5.53 19.42 -13.54
C ARG A 118 -6.74 18.88 -12.79
N GLU A 119 -6.77 19.13 -11.47
CA GLU A 119 -7.91 18.75 -10.64
C GLU A 119 -9.15 19.53 -11.09
N PRO A 120 -10.36 18.92 -11.11
CA PRO A 120 -11.59 19.67 -11.34
C PRO A 120 -11.71 20.77 -10.26
N LEU A 121 -12.21 21.95 -10.66
CA LEU A 121 -12.24 23.24 -9.95
C LEU A 121 -12.90 23.25 -8.55
N LEU A 122 -13.38 22.11 -8.06
CA LEU A 122 -14.02 21.96 -6.75
C LEU A 122 -13.47 20.77 -5.93
N PRO A 123 -12.19 20.73 -5.49
CA PRO A 123 -11.74 19.75 -4.52
C PRO A 123 -11.35 20.49 -3.24
N PHE A 124 -12.29 20.66 -2.30
CA PHE A 124 -11.94 21.17 -0.98
C PHE A 124 -10.95 20.20 -0.31
N GLY A 125 -9.65 20.55 -0.31
CA GLY A 125 -8.61 19.92 0.49
C GLY A 125 -7.61 18.98 -0.21
N ALA A 126 -7.83 18.53 -1.46
CA ALA A 126 -6.90 17.61 -2.13
C ALA A 126 -5.52 18.25 -2.40
N ALA A 127 -5.51 19.43 -3.01
CA ALA A 127 -4.30 20.22 -3.20
C ALA A 127 -3.59 20.55 -1.86
N LYS A 128 -4.34 20.85 -0.80
CA LYS A 128 -3.78 21.10 0.55
C LYS A 128 -3.15 19.84 1.15
N ALA A 129 -3.80 18.69 1.00
CA ALA A 129 -3.27 17.40 1.45
C ALA A 129 -1.99 17.02 0.69
N ARG A 130 -1.94 17.25 -0.64
CA ARG A 130 -0.74 17.03 -1.46
C ARG A 130 0.40 17.96 -1.05
N ARG A 131 0.13 19.25 -0.87
CA ARG A 131 1.12 20.22 -0.35
C ARG A 131 1.66 19.79 1.01
N ARG A 132 0.82 19.23 1.88
CA ARG A 132 1.26 18.66 3.17
C ARG A 132 2.16 17.44 2.96
N CYS A 133 1.82 16.54 2.05
CA CYS A 133 2.63 15.35 1.74
C CYS A 133 3.99 15.70 1.12
N ALA A 134 4.04 16.73 0.28
CA ALA A 134 5.27 17.24 -0.33
C ALA A 134 6.20 17.95 0.68
N ARG A 135 5.68 18.34 1.85
CA ARG A 135 6.45 18.92 2.97
C ARG A 135 6.96 17.88 3.96
N LEU A 136 6.63 16.61 3.77
CA LEU A 136 7.21 15.55 4.58
C LEU A 136 8.67 15.35 4.20
N THR A 137 9.48 14.86 5.14
CA THR A 137 10.89 14.57 4.91
C THR A 137 11.11 13.07 5.15
N PRO A 138 11.33 12.27 4.08
CA PRO A 138 11.26 12.63 2.67
C PRO A 138 9.79 12.75 2.20
N PRO A 139 9.50 13.42 1.07
CA PRO A 139 8.12 13.60 0.60
C PRO A 139 7.45 12.26 0.31
N LEU A 140 6.13 12.17 0.54
CA LEU A 140 5.36 10.97 0.20
C LEU A 140 5.09 10.94 -1.32
N GLY A 141 5.48 9.87 -2.00
CA GLY A 141 5.32 9.70 -3.45
C GLY A 141 3.85 9.63 -3.89
N LEU A 142 3.59 9.89 -5.18
CA LEU A 142 2.22 9.89 -5.71
C LEU A 142 1.53 8.54 -5.60
N ASP A 143 2.25 7.44 -5.84
CA ASP A 143 1.71 6.08 -5.70
C ASP A 143 1.30 5.79 -4.26
N ALA A 144 2.16 6.13 -3.30
CA ALA A 144 1.89 5.96 -1.88
C ALA A 144 0.66 6.78 -1.43
N GLN A 145 0.55 8.03 -1.93
CA GLN A 145 -0.63 8.87 -1.69
C GLN A 145 -1.89 8.28 -2.31
N ALA A 146 -1.80 7.76 -3.53
CA ALA A 146 -2.93 7.15 -4.26
C ALA A 146 -3.38 5.86 -3.60
N ALA A 147 -2.45 4.99 -3.20
CA ALA A 147 -2.72 3.75 -2.47
C ALA A 147 -3.37 4.01 -1.11
N TYR A 148 -2.87 4.97 -0.34
CA TYR A 148 -3.49 5.38 0.93
C TYR A 148 -4.88 6.00 0.73
N SER A 149 -5.05 6.79 -0.33
CA SER A 149 -6.36 7.35 -0.69
C SER A 149 -7.35 6.28 -1.15
N ALA A 150 -6.86 5.22 -1.80
CA ALA A 150 -7.64 4.06 -2.22
C ALA A 150 -8.02 3.18 -1.02
N SER A 151 -7.12 2.98 -0.05
CA SER A 151 -7.41 2.19 1.15
C SER A 151 -8.50 2.82 2.02
N LEU A 152 -8.52 4.15 2.16
CA LEU A 152 -9.59 4.88 2.82
C LEU A 152 -10.95 4.67 2.12
N ARG A 153 -10.96 4.76 0.79
CA ARG A 153 -12.16 4.52 -0.02
C ARG A 153 -12.61 3.07 0.01
N LEU A 154 -11.67 2.13 0.08
CA LEU A 154 -11.96 0.70 0.24
C LEU A 154 -12.68 0.44 1.57
N ALA A 155 -12.19 1.03 2.68
CA ALA A 155 -12.86 0.93 3.97
C ALA A 155 -14.31 1.46 3.91
N LEU A 156 -14.51 2.63 3.29
CA LEU A 156 -15.84 3.19 3.06
C LEU A 156 -16.72 2.30 2.17
N ALA A 157 -16.15 1.72 1.12
CA ALA A 157 -16.85 0.83 0.20
C ALA A 157 -17.28 -0.48 0.89
N ARG A 158 -16.47 -0.97 1.83
CA ARG A 158 -16.74 -2.13 2.69
C ARG A 158 -17.69 -1.83 3.85
N ARG A 159 -18.10 -0.56 4.02
CA ARG A 159 -18.95 -0.06 5.13
C ARG A 159 -18.31 -0.24 6.50
N GLU A 160 -16.99 -0.05 6.57
CA GLU A 160 -16.24 -0.10 7.81
C GLU A 160 -16.13 1.29 8.44
N ARG A 161 -16.29 1.36 9.76
CA ARG A 161 -16.24 2.62 10.53
C ARG A 161 -14.82 3.14 10.71
N GLU A 162 -13.84 2.26 10.62
CA GLU A 162 -12.44 2.55 10.90
C GLU A 162 -11.58 2.16 9.71
N HIS A 163 -10.65 3.03 9.33
CA HIS A 163 -9.58 2.67 8.43
C HIS A 163 -8.45 1.98 9.20
N ARG A 164 -8.14 0.76 8.80
CA ARG A 164 -7.19 -0.14 9.46
C ARG A 164 -6.07 -0.61 8.52
N PRO A 165 -4.93 -1.10 9.03
CA PRO A 165 -3.78 -1.51 8.21
C PRO A 165 -4.10 -2.51 7.10
N GLU A 166 -5.04 -3.42 7.32
CA GLU A 166 -5.52 -4.40 6.34
C GLU A 166 -6.12 -3.76 5.08
N HIS A 167 -6.79 -2.60 5.21
CA HIS A 167 -7.30 -1.87 4.05
C HIS A 167 -6.17 -1.34 3.18
N LEU A 168 -5.07 -0.92 3.81
CA LEU A 168 -3.88 -0.46 3.09
C LEU A 168 -3.16 -1.64 2.44
N ALA A 169 -3.02 -2.77 3.13
CA ALA A 169 -2.45 -3.99 2.55
C ALA A 169 -3.23 -4.47 1.33
N LEU A 170 -4.56 -4.52 1.42
CA LEU A 170 -5.44 -4.88 0.31
C LEU A 170 -5.31 -3.90 -0.87
N ALA A 171 -5.33 -2.59 -0.61
CA ALA A 171 -5.23 -1.57 -1.66
C ALA A 171 -3.86 -1.60 -2.36
N LEU A 172 -2.77 -1.73 -1.61
CA LEU A 172 -1.41 -1.84 -2.15
C LEU A 172 -1.29 -3.08 -3.03
N THR A 173 -1.68 -4.25 -2.52
CA THR A 173 -1.52 -5.53 -3.23
C THR A 173 -2.39 -5.62 -4.50
N ALA A 174 -3.60 -5.05 -4.44
CA ALA A 174 -4.56 -5.11 -5.55
C ALA A 174 -4.36 -4.03 -6.62
N LEU A 175 -3.76 -2.87 -6.28
CA LEU A 175 -3.73 -1.72 -7.18
C LEU A 175 -2.33 -1.32 -7.63
N ASP A 176 -1.33 -1.45 -6.76
CA ASP A 176 -0.07 -0.72 -6.93
C ASP A 176 0.96 -1.52 -7.76
N PRO A 177 1.38 -1.02 -8.94
CA PRO A 177 2.37 -1.70 -9.77
C PRO A 177 3.74 -1.80 -9.13
N GLY A 178 4.13 -0.79 -8.32
CA GLY A 178 5.37 -0.82 -7.57
C GLY A 178 5.37 -1.95 -6.54
N VAL A 179 4.28 -2.12 -5.81
CA VAL A 179 4.09 -3.24 -4.87
C VAL A 179 4.09 -4.57 -5.60
N ALA A 180 3.42 -4.70 -6.75
CA ALA A 180 3.48 -5.92 -7.53
C ALA A 180 4.90 -6.26 -8.00
N TRP A 181 5.68 -5.26 -8.41
CA TRP A 181 7.09 -5.43 -8.73
C TRP A 181 7.89 -5.88 -7.50
N VAL A 182 7.69 -5.24 -6.33
CA VAL A 182 8.37 -5.60 -5.07
C VAL A 182 8.08 -7.04 -4.67
N LEU A 183 6.80 -7.45 -4.70
CA LEU A 183 6.40 -8.81 -4.35
C LEU A 183 7.00 -9.82 -5.31
N LYS A 184 7.01 -9.53 -6.62
CA LYS A 184 7.65 -10.38 -7.62
C LYS A 184 9.16 -10.52 -7.36
N THR A 185 9.85 -9.41 -7.08
CA THR A 185 11.28 -9.39 -6.76
C THR A 185 11.59 -10.13 -5.47
N ALA A 186 10.69 -10.08 -4.48
CA ALA A 186 10.77 -10.84 -3.24
C ALA A 186 10.29 -12.30 -3.36
N HIS A 187 9.99 -12.78 -4.58
CA HIS A 187 9.47 -14.12 -4.86
C HIS A 187 8.17 -14.46 -4.10
N VAL A 188 7.34 -13.45 -3.83
CA VAL A 188 6.04 -13.60 -3.19
C VAL A 188 4.96 -13.75 -4.25
N ASP A 189 4.15 -14.80 -4.14
CA ASP A 189 2.93 -14.94 -4.93
C ASP A 189 1.89 -13.89 -4.50
N ARG A 190 1.77 -12.86 -5.33
CA ARG A 190 0.85 -11.74 -5.11
C ARG A 190 -0.61 -12.17 -5.14
N GLU A 191 -0.98 -13.12 -5.98
CA GLU A 191 -2.39 -13.54 -6.12
C GLU A 191 -2.80 -14.36 -4.91
N ALA A 192 -1.96 -15.30 -4.48
CA ALA A 192 -2.17 -16.05 -3.24
C ALA A 192 -2.20 -15.13 -2.01
N LEU A 193 -1.29 -14.15 -1.93
CA LEU A 193 -1.29 -13.16 -0.85
C LEU A 193 -2.57 -12.33 -0.84
N LEU A 194 -3.04 -11.86 -2.00
CA LEU A 194 -4.26 -11.07 -2.09
C LEU A 194 -5.50 -11.88 -1.68
N ALA A 195 -5.56 -13.15 -2.08
CA ALA A 195 -6.63 -14.06 -1.70
C ALA A 195 -6.66 -14.29 -0.17
N ASP A 196 -5.51 -14.58 0.45
CA ASP A 196 -5.42 -14.80 1.91
C ASP A 196 -5.73 -13.50 2.68
N LEU A 197 -5.29 -12.33 2.20
CA LEU A 197 -5.69 -11.05 2.79
C LEU A 197 -7.22 -10.84 2.71
N ALA A 198 -7.86 -11.20 1.60
CA ALA A 198 -9.30 -11.05 1.43
C ALA A 198 -10.08 -12.02 2.34
N GLU A 199 -9.60 -13.27 2.46
CA GLU A 199 -10.18 -14.30 3.31
C GLU A 199 -10.00 -13.99 4.80
N THR A 200 -8.81 -13.55 5.19
CA THR A 200 -8.48 -13.22 6.58
C THR A 200 -9.23 -11.95 7.04
N PHE A 201 -9.45 -10.99 6.15
CA PHE A 201 -10.14 -9.73 6.45
C PHE A 201 -11.39 -9.55 5.59
N PRO A 202 -12.45 -10.37 5.78
CA PRO A 202 -13.67 -10.24 5.00
C PRO A 202 -14.45 -8.98 5.43
N PRO A 203 -15.23 -8.38 4.52
CA PRO A 203 -16.06 -7.23 4.88
C PRO A 203 -17.13 -7.62 5.91
N PRO A 204 -17.58 -6.68 6.77
CA PRO A 204 -18.47 -7.00 7.87
C PRO A 204 -19.82 -7.54 7.38
N ARG A 205 -20.23 -8.74 7.83
CA ARG A 205 -21.48 -9.41 7.43
C ARG A 205 -22.66 -9.17 8.39
N ARG A 206 -22.46 -8.38 9.45
CA ARG A 206 -23.42 -8.27 10.58
C ARG A 206 -24.77 -7.64 10.22
N ASN A 207 -24.86 -6.89 9.11
CA ASN A 207 -26.10 -6.22 8.71
C ASN A 207 -26.46 -6.59 7.25
N PRO A 208 -27.59 -7.28 7.01
CA PRO A 208 -27.99 -7.72 5.67
C PRO A 208 -28.24 -6.55 4.72
N LEU A 209 -28.77 -5.43 5.21
CA LEU A 209 -28.98 -4.22 4.40
C LEU A 209 -27.66 -3.67 3.87
N LEU A 210 -26.62 -3.61 4.71
CA LEU A 210 -25.29 -3.17 4.29
C LEU A 210 -24.66 -4.16 3.29
N THR A 211 -24.93 -5.46 3.43
CA THR A 211 -24.48 -6.47 2.46
C THR A 211 -25.12 -6.26 1.09
N VAL A 212 -26.44 -6.06 1.03
CA VAL A 212 -27.15 -5.78 -0.23
C VAL A 212 -26.69 -4.45 -0.83
N GLU A 213 -26.54 -3.41 -0.01
CA GLU A 213 -26.06 -2.10 -0.47
C GLU A 213 -24.64 -2.16 -1.05
N ARG A 214 -23.76 -3.00 -0.47
CA ARG A 214 -22.44 -3.29 -1.08
C ARG A 214 -22.60 -4.05 -2.39
N ALA A 215 -23.45 -5.06 -2.44
CA ALA A 215 -23.70 -5.83 -3.66
C ALA A 215 -24.23 -4.96 -4.80
N LEU A 216 -25.09 -3.98 -4.53
CA LEU A 216 -25.60 -3.05 -5.55
C LEU A 216 -24.54 -2.00 -5.96
N GLY A 217 -23.84 -1.43 -4.99
CA GLY A 217 -22.90 -0.33 -5.22
C GLY A 217 -21.49 -0.73 -5.67
N HIS A 218 -21.10 -2.01 -5.58
CA HIS A 218 -19.70 -2.42 -5.80
C HIS A 218 -19.19 -2.07 -7.19
N ARG A 219 -20.04 -2.12 -8.23
CA ARG A 219 -19.63 -1.80 -9.61
C ARG A 219 -19.19 -0.35 -9.75
N VAL A 220 -19.95 0.57 -9.18
CA VAL A 220 -19.63 2.00 -9.23
C VAL A 220 -18.41 2.31 -8.35
N ARG A 221 -18.36 1.72 -7.14
CA ARG A 221 -17.28 1.97 -6.18
C ARG A 221 -15.92 1.44 -6.65
N HIS A 222 -15.85 0.23 -7.23
CA HIS A 222 -14.57 -0.26 -7.76
C HIS A 222 -14.10 0.57 -8.97
N ARG A 223 -15.02 0.96 -9.88
CA ARG A 223 -14.65 1.83 -11.01
C ARG A 223 -14.15 3.19 -10.55
N ASP A 224 -14.77 3.78 -9.53
CA ASP A 224 -14.29 5.06 -8.95
C ASP A 224 -12.90 4.90 -8.31
N LEU A 225 -12.67 3.82 -7.56
CA LEU A 225 -11.37 3.48 -6.97
C LEU A 225 -10.28 3.39 -8.05
N VAL A 226 -10.49 2.53 -9.07
CA VAL A 226 -9.54 2.34 -10.17
C VAL A 226 -9.30 3.65 -10.91
N ARG A 227 -10.37 4.32 -11.33
CA ARG A 227 -10.28 5.57 -12.10
C ARG A 227 -9.50 6.66 -11.35
N ARG A 228 -9.70 6.79 -10.03
CA ARG A 228 -9.00 7.81 -9.23
C ARG A 228 -7.54 7.44 -8.99
N TYR A 229 -7.25 6.17 -8.74
CA TYR A 229 -5.87 5.69 -8.62
C TYR A 229 -5.12 5.99 -9.92
N GLN A 230 -5.63 5.48 -11.05
CA GLN A 230 -5.02 5.68 -12.38
C GLN A 230 -4.92 7.17 -12.76
N ARG A 231 -5.91 7.99 -12.42
CA ARG A 231 -5.83 9.45 -12.65
C ARG A 231 -4.71 10.10 -11.84
N THR A 232 -4.44 9.61 -10.63
CA THR A 232 -3.45 10.20 -9.73
C THR A 232 -2.04 9.76 -10.10
N THR A 233 -1.85 8.48 -10.41
CA THR A 233 -0.53 7.89 -10.69
C THR A 233 -0.19 7.88 -12.17
N GLY A 234 -1.18 7.94 -13.06
CA GLY A 234 -1.01 7.71 -14.49
C GLY A 234 -0.79 6.24 -14.86
N ARG A 235 -0.83 5.31 -13.90
CA ARG A 235 -0.49 3.89 -14.10
C ARG A 235 -1.73 3.00 -14.06
N ALA A 236 -1.73 1.93 -14.87
CA ALA A 236 -2.72 0.88 -14.79
C ALA A 236 -2.64 0.15 -13.42
N VAL A 237 -3.77 -0.33 -12.92
CA VAL A 237 -3.81 -1.08 -11.66
C VAL A 237 -3.48 -2.55 -11.93
N THR A 238 -2.98 -3.26 -10.91
CA THR A 238 -2.46 -4.63 -11.07
C THR A 238 -3.53 -5.72 -11.04
N SER A 239 -4.60 -5.54 -10.28
CA SER A 239 -5.74 -6.49 -10.19
C SER A 239 -7.07 -5.74 -10.07
N ALA A 240 -7.48 -5.05 -11.14
CA ALA A 240 -8.78 -4.36 -11.19
C ALA A 240 -9.96 -5.30 -10.85
N ASP A 241 -9.89 -6.53 -11.35
CA ASP A 241 -10.96 -7.52 -11.25
C ASP A 241 -11.11 -8.14 -9.86
N ALA A 242 -10.09 -8.00 -9.00
CA ALA A 242 -10.16 -8.45 -7.60
C ALA A 242 -10.99 -7.50 -6.73
N LEU A 243 -11.03 -6.20 -7.05
CA LEU A 243 -11.74 -5.19 -6.23
C LEU A 243 -13.24 -5.48 -6.01
N PRO A 244 -14.02 -5.90 -7.01
CA PRO A 244 -15.40 -6.37 -6.80
C PRO A 244 -15.55 -7.42 -5.71
N ALA A 245 -14.61 -8.36 -5.61
CA ALA A 245 -14.60 -9.39 -4.56
C ALA A 245 -14.24 -8.78 -3.21
N LEU A 246 -13.19 -7.96 -3.15
CA LEU A 246 -12.76 -7.28 -1.90
C LEU A 246 -13.84 -6.38 -1.27
N ILE A 247 -14.72 -5.79 -2.09
CA ILE A 247 -15.83 -4.95 -1.62
C ILE A 247 -17.02 -5.80 -1.13
N ARG A 248 -17.32 -6.92 -1.81
CA ARG A 248 -18.51 -7.73 -1.52
C ARG A 248 -18.26 -8.72 -0.38
N GLY A 249 -17.08 -9.34 -0.35
CA GLY A 249 -16.74 -10.46 0.51
C GLY A 249 -17.16 -11.76 -0.11
#